data_AF-A0AB37J488-F1
#
_entry.id   AF-A0AB37J488-F1
#
_cell.length_a   1.000
_cell.length_b   1.000
_cell.length_c   1.000
_cell.angle_alpha   90.00
_cell.angle_beta   90.00
_cell.angle_gamma   90.00
#
_symmetry.space_group_name_H-M   'P 1'
#
loop_
_entity.id
_entity.type
_entity.pdbx_description
1 polymer ?
#
loop_
_entity_poly.entity_id
_entity_poly.type
_entity_poly.pdbx_seq_one_letter_code
_entity_poly.pdbx_strand_id
1 'polypeptide(L)'
;MHSPKYLTSVDKIEGLCEERIREIRRVTEVYPFRANDYYLGLIDWNNPHDPIKRIIVPDLEELDEWGDLDASQEHKYAVAPGTEHKYTDTALLLVSKVCGSFCRFCFRKRLFSTDNKEVVNDVRPGIEYIRKHREITNVLLTGGDSLILSTEKLGDIVRQLREIDHVGIIRFGSKMVAFNPYRIINDPDLPEMISKYSTPQKRIYIMAHFNHPRELTDQAVKGLNILRDAGAVICNQTPMIRGVNDSVEVMTDLFKKLSFIGIPPYYVFQCRPTKGNHTYAVPAERGYEIFKKSIDGVSGLAKRARFVMSHATGKIEYVGLDENKIYMKYHRAADPRRYDLFMAFDRNPDAYWLEDYVDPDTLV
;
A
#
# COMPACT_ATOMS: atom_id res chain seq x y z
N MET A 1 0.15 29.33 0.87
CA MET A 1 -0.15 27.91 0.59
C MET A 1 -0.35 27.18 1.91
N HIS A 2 -1.37 26.33 2.03
CA HIS A 2 -1.62 25.56 3.24
C HIS A 2 -0.54 24.49 3.43
N SER A 3 -0.01 24.35 4.64
CA SER A 3 0.96 23.32 5.02
C SER A 3 0.38 22.55 6.21
N PRO A 4 0.03 21.26 6.04
CA PRO A 4 -0.64 20.51 7.09
C PRO A 4 0.20 20.39 8.37
N LYS A 5 -0.44 20.61 9.52
CA LYS A 5 0.17 20.42 10.84
C LYS A 5 0.05 18.96 11.25
N TYR A 6 1.16 18.35 11.62
CA TYR A 6 1.20 16.94 12.03
C TYR A 6 0.90 16.77 13.53
N LEU A 7 0.08 15.77 13.83
CA LEU A 7 -0.23 15.32 15.17
C LEU A 7 0.39 13.93 15.38
N THR A 8 1.12 13.78 16.48
CA THR A 8 1.76 12.50 16.89
C THR A 8 1.20 11.96 18.21
N SER A 9 0.25 12.67 18.82
CA SER A 9 -0.51 12.17 19.96
C SER A 9 -2.00 12.26 19.66
N VAL A 10 -2.73 11.22 20.08
CA VAL A 10 -4.19 11.14 20.05
C VAL A 10 -4.86 12.18 20.96
N ASP A 11 -4.13 12.70 21.96
CA ASP A 11 -4.63 13.73 22.88
C ASP A 11 -4.95 15.05 22.19
N LYS A 12 -4.41 15.26 21.00
CA LYS A 12 -4.59 16.47 20.19
C LYS A 12 -5.76 16.35 19.22
N ILE A 13 -6.48 15.23 19.22
CA ILE A 13 -7.65 15.01 18.36
C ILE A 13 -8.88 15.62 19.04
N GLU A 14 -9.35 16.75 18.53
CA GLU A 14 -10.51 17.47 19.10
C GLU A 14 -11.85 16.74 18.91
N GLY A 15 -11.95 15.84 17.93
CA GLY A 15 -13.18 15.11 17.61
C GLY A 15 -13.48 13.87 18.45
N LEU A 16 -12.72 13.62 19.53
CA LEU A 16 -12.89 12.46 20.40
C LEU A 16 -13.16 12.87 21.84
N CYS A 17 -14.04 12.14 22.53
CA CYS A 17 -14.24 12.33 23.97
C CYS A 17 -13.05 11.81 24.77
N GLU A 18 -12.87 12.32 26.00
CA GLU A 18 -11.77 11.93 26.88
C GLU A 18 -11.72 10.42 27.17
N GLU A 19 -12.89 9.78 27.29
CA GLU A 19 -12.98 8.34 27.49
C GLU A 19 -12.37 7.58 26.31
N ARG A 20 -12.75 7.95 25.08
CA ARG A 20 -12.19 7.33 23.89
C ARG A 20 -10.69 7.61 23.75
N ILE A 21 -10.23 8.81 24.12
CA ILE A 21 -8.80 9.13 24.14
C ILE A 21 -8.06 8.20 25.13
N ARG A 22 -8.59 7.99 26.34
CA ARG A 22 -7.99 7.08 27.34
C ARG A 22 -7.88 5.65 26.81
N GLU A 23 -8.90 5.15 26.12
CA GLU A 23 -8.88 3.82 25.51
C GLU A 23 -7.77 3.69 24.47
N ILE A 24 -7.73 4.60 23.48
CA ILE A 24 -6.82 4.48 22.35
C ILE A 24 -5.36 4.80 22.71
N ARG A 25 -5.09 5.48 23.84
CA ARG A 25 -3.72 5.65 24.36
C ARG A 25 -2.99 4.31 24.52
N ARG A 26 -3.68 3.30 25.06
CA ARG A 26 -3.15 1.94 25.22
C ARG A 26 -2.70 1.33 23.89
N VAL A 27 -3.44 1.64 22.83
CA VAL A 27 -3.10 1.19 21.47
C VAL A 27 -1.88 1.93 20.95
N THR A 28 -1.74 3.22 21.24
CA THR A 28 -0.60 4.03 20.78
C THR A 28 0.71 3.74 21.48
N GLU A 29 0.68 3.08 22.63
CA GLU A 29 1.88 2.52 23.29
C GLU A 29 2.50 1.38 22.48
N VAL A 30 1.68 0.62 21.75
CA VAL A 30 2.10 -0.51 20.91
C VAL A 30 2.29 -0.08 19.44
N TYR A 31 1.31 0.64 18.90
CA TYR A 31 1.26 1.06 17.50
C TYR A 31 1.15 2.59 17.40
N PRO A 32 2.27 3.27 17.08
CA PRO A 32 2.33 4.73 17.08
C PRO A 32 1.20 5.40 16.29
N PHE A 33 0.80 6.58 16.74
CA PHE A 33 -0.15 7.42 16.03
C PHE A 33 0.57 8.56 15.29
N ARG A 34 0.13 8.81 14.06
CA ARG A 34 0.53 9.98 13.29
C ARG A 34 -0.58 10.32 12.31
N ALA A 35 -1.00 11.57 12.33
CA ALA A 35 -1.90 12.15 11.34
C ALA A 35 -1.52 13.60 11.05
N ASN A 36 -2.24 14.27 10.15
CA ASN A 36 -2.17 15.71 9.96
C ASN A 36 -3.57 16.30 9.91
N ASP A 37 -3.68 17.60 10.18
CA ASP A 37 -4.93 18.35 10.21
C ASP A 37 -5.72 18.29 8.89
N TYR A 38 -5.06 18.28 7.72
CA TYR A 38 -5.74 18.09 6.44
C TYR A 38 -6.49 16.75 6.38
N TYR A 39 -5.83 15.64 6.73
CA TYR A 39 -6.47 14.32 6.63
C TYR A 39 -7.48 14.07 7.76
N LEU A 40 -7.22 14.58 8.97
CA LEU A 40 -8.19 14.60 10.07
C LEU A 40 -9.44 15.41 9.72
N GLY A 41 -9.29 16.50 8.96
CA GLY A 41 -10.40 17.31 8.46
C GLY A 41 -11.30 16.60 7.46
N LEU A 42 -10.90 15.43 6.93
CA LEU A 42 -11.76 14.62 6.07
C LEU A 42 -12.72 13.74 6.87
N ILE A 43 -12.55 13.60 8.18
CA ILE A 43 -13.39 12.76 9.05
C ILE A 43 -14.72 13.46 9.32
N ASP A 44 -15.82 12.74 9.15
CA ASP A 44 -17.11 13.15 9.70
C ASP A 44 -17.21 12.65 11.14
N TRP A 45 -16.93 13.54 12.09
CA TRP A 45 -16.89 13.22 13.52
C TRP A 45 -18.26 12.87 14.11
N ASN A 46 -19.36 13.18 13.42
CA ASN A 46 -20.70 12.77 13.83
C ASN A 46 -21.04 11.33 13.41
N ASN A 47 -20.26 10.75 12.50
CA ASN A 47 -20.42 9.37 12.07
C ASN A 47 -19.48 8.44 12.86
N PRO A 48 -19.99 7.58 13.76
CA PRO A 48 -19.14 6.68 14.54
C PRO A 48 -18.39 5.66 13.67
N HIS A 49 -18.94 5.32 12.50
CA HIS A 49 -18.40 4.38 11.51
C HIS A 49 -17.78 5.09 10.29
N ASP A 50 -17.28 6.32 10.49
CA ASP A 50 -16.63 7.06 9.42
C ASP A 50 -15.42 6.27 8.84
N PRO A 51 -15.37 6.03 7.52
CA PRO A 51 -14.32 5.21 6.92
C PRO A 51 -12.95 5.87 6.97
N ILE A 52 -12.86 7.21 7.01
CA ILE A 52 -11.59 7.92 7.12
C ILE A 52 -11.06 7.84 8.55
N LYS A 53 -11.95 7.96 9.55
CA LYS A 53 -11.64 7.69 10.96
C LYS A 53 -11.07 6.28 11.11
N ARG A 54 -11.71 5.29 10.50
CA ARG A 54 -11.28 3.88 10.53
C ARG A 54 -9.88 3.65 9.94
N ILE A 55 -9.44 4.47 8.97
CA ILE A 55 -8.09 4.36 8.36
C ILE A 55 -6.99 4.82 9.33
N ILE A 56 -7.20 5.87 10.13
CA ILE A 56 -6.10 6.54 10.89
C ILE A 56 -6.29 6.64 12.40
N VAL A 57 -7.50 6.55 12.93
CA VAL A 57 -7.76 6.65 14.38
C VAL A 57 -7.64 5.24 14.98
N PRO A 58 -6.84 5.05 16.04
CA PRO A 58 -6.63 3.73 16.61
C PRO A 58 -7.91 3.08 17.13
N ASP A 59 -7.90 1.75 17.12
CA ASP A 59 -8.96 0.90 17.65
C ASP A 59 -8.43 -0.02 18.75
N LEU A 60 -9.23 -0.25 19.79
CA LEU A 60 -8.84 -1.13 20.91
C LEU A 60 -8.62 -2.57 20.43
N GLU A 61 -9.39 -3.02 19.44
CA GLU A 61 -9.25 -4.36 18.85
C GLU A 61 -7.91 -4.55 18.11
N GLU A 62 -7.12 -3.49 17.89
CA GLU A 62 -5.75 -3.64 17.40
C GLU A 62 -4.83 -4.36 18.40
N LEU A 63 -5.21 -4.43 19.67
CA LEU A 63 -4.45 -5.15 20.70
C LEU A 63 -4.67 -6.67 20.65
N ASP A 64 -5.57 -7.15 19.80
CA ASP A 64 -5.80 -8.58 19.60
C ASP A 64 -4.55 -9.29 19.04
N GLU A 65 -4.27 -10.48 19.57
CA GLU A 65 -3.18 -11.33 19.12
C GLU A 65 -3.61 -12.15 17.89
N TRP A 66 -3.43 -11.57 16.71
CA TRP A 66 -3.64 -12.25 15.44
C TRP A 66 -2.51 -11.95 14.46
N GLY A 67 -1.95 -13.00 13.87
CA GLY A 67 -0.91 -12.89 12.85
C GLY A 67 0.48 -12.51 13.36
N ASP A 68 1.34 -12.05 12.45
CA ASP A 68 2.76 -11.78 12.69
C ASP A 68 3.15 -10.35 12.23
N LEU A 69 4.06 -9.69 12.94
CA LEU A 69 4.56 -8.37 12.55
C LEU A 69 5.23 -8.36 11.17
N ASP A 70 5.80 -9.48 10.73
CA ASP A 70 6.29 -9.72 9.38
C ASP A 70 5.52 -10.85 8.67
N ALA A 71 4.20 -10.66 8.55
CA ALA A 71 3.27 -11.60 7.91
C ALA A 71 3.65 -12.04 6.48
N SER A 72 4.45 -11.25 5.75
CA SER A 72 4.92 -11.58 4.40
C SER A 72 6.36 -12.09 4.37
N GLN A 73 6.99 -12.25 5.54
CA GLN A 73 8.37 -12.68 5.73
C GLN A 73 9.33 -11.87 4.84
N GLU A 74 9.14 -10.56 4.80
CA GLU A 74 9.92 -9.64 3.96
C GLU A 74 11.41 -9.76 4.27
N HIS A 75 11.77 -9.99 5.55
CA HIS A 75 13.17 -10.16 5.97
C HIS A 75 13.88 -11.31 5.25
N LYS A 76 13.18 -12.37 4.83
CA LYS A 76 13.77 -13.51 4.11
C LYS A 76 14.34 -13.11 2.75
N TYR A 77 13.89 -11.98 2.20
CA TYR A 77 14.30 -11.49 0.90
C TYR A 77 15.25 -10.29 0.99
N ALA A 78 15.73 -9.96 2.19
CA ALA A 78 16.71 -8.90 2.38
C ALA A 78 18.08 -9.34 1.81
N VAL A 79 18.59 -8.58 0.84
CA VAL A 79 19.84 -8.87 0.12
C VAL A 79 20.93 -7.83 0.37
N ALA A 80 20.52 -6.65 0.86
CA ALA A 80 21.38 -5.58 1.34
C ALA A 80 20.58 -4.73 2.34
N PRO A 81 21.22 -3.87 3.17
CA PRO A 81 20.50 -2.98 4.07
C PRO A 81 19.40 -2.19 3.35
N GLY A 82 18.16 -2.31 3.85
CA GLY A 82 16.96 -1.72 3.26
C GLY A 82 16.66 -2.10 1.82
N THR A 83 17.15 -3.24 1.35
CA THR A 83 16.95 -3.73 -0.01
C THR A 83 16.41 -5.16 0.01
N GLU A 84 15.26 -5.35 -0.62
CA GLU A 84 14.63 -6.66 -0.79
C GLU A 84 14.64 -7.06 -2.27
N HIS A 85 14.92 -8.33 -2.55
CA HIS A 85 14.86 -8.90 -3.90
C HIS A 85 14.12 -10.24 -3.89
N LYS A 86 12.79 -10.16 -3.93
CA LYS A 86 11.90 -11.32 -3.88
C LYS A 86 11.56 -11.91 -5.25
N TYR A 87 11.46 -11.05 -6.26
CA TYR A 87 11.08 -11.46 -7.61
C TYR A 87 12.20 -11.07 -8.57
N THR A 88 12.52 -11.95 -9.50
CA THR A 88 13.65 -11.85 -10.44
C THR A 88 13.83 -10.46 -11.07
N ASP A 89 12.75 -9.80 -11.46
CA ASP A 89 12.79 -8.52 -12.18
C ASP A 89 12.63 -7.29 -11.28
N THR A 90 12.30 -7.46 -10.00
CA THR A 90 11.94 -6.36 -9.08
C THR A 90 12.81 -6.32 -7.83
N ALA A 91 13.52 -5.21 -7.65
CA ALA A 91 14.07 -4.82 -6.35
C ALA A 91 13.17 -3.81 -5.63
N LEU A 92 13.23 -3.82 -4.31
CA LEU A 92 12.54 -2.89 -3.43
C LEU A 92 13.55 -2.20 -2.53
N LEU A 93 13.49 -0.88 -2.42
CA LEU A 93 14.28 -0.07 -1.50
C LEU A 93 13.39 0.55 -0.43
N LEU A 94 13.67 0.25 0.83
CA LEU A 94 13.03 0.81 2.02
C LEU A 94 13.70 2.15 2.38
N VAL A 95 13.18 3.24 1.84
CA VAL A 95 13.82 4.58 1.86
C VAL A 95 13.30 5.50 2.97
N SER A 96 12.21 5.12 3.64
CA SER A 96 11.59 5.91 4.71
C SER A 96 10.95 5.02 5.78
N LYS A 97 11.00 5.47 7.04
CA LYS A 97 10.32 4.88 8.20
C LYS A 97 9.17 5.76 8.72
N VAL A 98 8.73 6.73 7.93
CA VAL A 98 7.66 7.68 8.29
C VAL A 98 6.68 7.77 7.14
N CYS A 99 5.41 8.05 7.46
CA CYS A 99 4.33 8.29 6.51
C CYS A 99 3.67 9.66 6.75
N GLY A 100 2.86 10.11 5.79
CA GLY A 100 1.97 11.27 5.96
C GLY A 100 0.91 11.06 7.05
N SER A 101 0.51 9.81 7.28
CA SER A 101 -0.25 9.34 8.44
C SER A 101 -0.02 7.83 8.59
N PHE A 102 -0.25 7.26 9.76
CA PHE A 102 -0.13 5.81 9.95
C PHE A 102 -1.48 5.13 9.73
N CYS A 103 -1.59 4.35 8.65
CA CYS A 103 -2.75 3.49 8.42
C CYS A 103 -2.83 2.47 9.57
N ARG A 104 -3.99 2.33 10.20
CA ARG A 104 -4.17 1.38 11.29
C ARG A 104 -4.11 -0.09 10.83
N PHE A 105 -4.36 -0.35 9.55
CA PHE A 105 -4.18 -1.65 8.89
C PHE A 105 -2.80 -1.85 8.24
N CYS A 106 -1.78 -1.03 8.57
CA CYS A 106 -0.48 -1.12 7.92
C CYS A 106 0.18 -2.49 8.14
N PHE A 107 0.48 -3.21 7.06
CA PHE A 107 1.21 -4.49 7.15
C PHE A 107 2.68 -4.36 7.55
N ARG A 108 3.21 -3.13 7.56
CA ARG A 108 4.57 -2.77 7.95
C ARG A 108 4.60 -2.00 9.27
N LYS A 109 3.65 -2.26 10.19
CA LYS A 109 3.62 -1.68 11.55
C LYS A 109 5.00 -1.74 12.23
N ARG A 110 5.74 -2.84 12.04
CA ARG A 110 7.11 -3.05 12.56
C ARG A 110 8.13 -1.98 12.16
N LEU A 111 7.94 -1.31 11.01
CA LEU A 111 8.86 -0.26 10.53
C LEU A 111 8.78 1.03 11.36
N PHE A 112 7.68 1.21 12.11
CA PHE A 112 7.44 2.41 12.91
C PHE A 112 7.90 2.26 14.37
N SER A 113 8.36 1.06 14.76
CA SER A 113 8.98 0.83 16.06
C SER A 113 10.31 1.59 16.16
N THR A 114 10.61 2.11 17.36
CA THR A 114 11.79 2.98 17.61
C THR A 114 13.12 2.32 17.24
N ASP A 115 13.21 0.99 17.40
CA ASP A 115 14.44 0.22 17.23
C ASP A 115 14.60 -0.38 15.82
N ASN A 116 13.72 -0.06 14.88
CA ASN A 116 13.75 -0.65 13.54
C ASN A 116 14.97 -0.20 12.72
N LYS A 117 15.70 -1.17 12.15
CA LYS A 117 16.89 -0.97 11.29
C LYS A 117 16.69 -1.42 9.84
N GLU A 118 15.47 -1.84 9.46
CA GLU A 118 15.17 -2.31 8.11
C GLU A 118 15.20 -1.15 7.10
N VAL A 119 14.78 0.05 7.52
CA VAL A 119 14.86 1.26 6.69
C VAL A 119 16.24 1.88 6.80
N VAL A 120 16.84 2.22 5.66
CA VAL A 120 18.15 2.88 5.59
C VAL A 120 18.05 4.30 5.06
N ASN A 121 18.84 5.19 5.65
CA ASN A 121 19.04 6.52 5.09
C ASN A 121 19.94 6.50 3.87
N ASP A 122 20.90 5.57 3.86
CA ASP A 122 21.87 5.35 2.79
C ASP A 122 21.44 4.15 1.93
N VAL A 123 20.97 4.43 0.72
CA VAL A 123 20.52 3.41 -0.23
C VAL A 123 21.64 2.88 -1.13
N ARG A 124 22.88 3.39 -1.00
CA ARG A 124 24.01 3.00 -1.86
C ARG A 124 24.26 1.49 -1.89
N PRO A 125 24.20 0.75 -0.75
CA PRO A 125 24.34 -0.71 -0.79
C PRO A 125 23.31 -1.39 -1.68
N GLY A 126 22.06 -0.93 -1.64
CA GLY A 126 20.98 -1.44 -2.49
C GLY A 126 21.16 -1.11 -3.97
N ILE A 127 21.57 0.12 -4.27
CA ILE A 127 21.86 0.55 -5.65
C ILE A 127 23.02 -0.28 -6.23
N GLU A 128 24.06 -0.54 -5.45
CA GLU A 128 25.20 -1.38 -5.89
C GLU A 128 24.78 -2.84 -6.13
N TYR A 129 23.90 -3.37 -5.28
CA TYR A 129 23.29 -4.69 -5.53
C TYR A 129 22.54 -4.69 -6.87
N ILE A 130 21.67 -3.71 -7.11
CA ILE A 130 20.88 -3.58 -8.36
C ILE A 130 21.79 -3.45 -9.58
N ARG A 131 22.91 -2.73 -9.47
CA ARG A 131 23.89 -2.57 -10.55
C ARG A 131 24.50 -3.90 -10.99
N LYS A 132 24.72 -4.84 -10.05
CA LYS A 132 25.29 -6.17 -10.32
C LYS A 132 24.29 -7.19 -10.86
N HIS A 133 22.99 -6.94 -10.69
CA HIS A 133 21.92 -7.89 -10.99
C HIS A 133 21.10 -7.39 -12.19
N ARG A 134 21.50 -7.82 -13.39
CA ARG A 134 20.98 -7.30 -14.68
C ARG A 134 19.54 -7.69 -14.97
N GLU A 135 19.05 -8.74 -14.31
CA GLU A 135 17.66 -9.18 -14.36
C GLU A 135 16.68 -8.17 -13.76
N ILE A 136 17.16 -7.28 -12.87
CA ILE A 136 16.34 -6.30 -12.16
C ILE A 136 16.03 -5.11 -13.08
N THR A 137 14.87 -5.16 -13.73
CA THR A 137 14.44 -4.10 -14.67
C THR A 137 13.55 -3.04 -14.04
N ASN A 138 13.04 -3.29 -12.83
CA ASN A 138 12.16 -2.37 -12.13
C ASN A 138 12.47 -2.25 -10.63
N VAL A 139 12.54 -1.02 -10.13
CA VAL A 139 12.89 -0.72 -8.74
C VAL A 139 11.75 0.02 -8.06
N LEU A 140 11.31 -0.46 -6.89
CA LEU A 140 10.26 0.16 -6.08
C LEU A 140 10.86 0.87 -4.86
N LEU A 141 10.71 2.18 -4.79
CA LEU A 141 11.00 2.99 -3.61
C LEU A 141 9.79 3.00 -2.69
N THR A 142 9.96 2.56 -1.45
CA THR A 142 8.88 2.39 -0.46
C THR A 142 9.45 2.37 0.97
N GLY A 143 8.81 1.68 1.91
CA GLY A 143 9.10 1.70 3.34
C GLY A 143 7.81 2.02 4.07
N GLY A 144 7.81 3.12 4.82
CA GLY A 144 6.60 3.85 5.18
C GLY A 144 5.97 4.51 3.94
N ASP A 145 6.49 5.66 3.53
CA ASP A 145 6.06 6.34 2.31
C ASP A 145 7.25 6.96 1.58
N SER A 146 7.38 6.73 0.26
CA SER A 146 8.52 7.26 -0.50
C SER A 146 8.44 8.78 -0.70
N LEU A 147 7.25 9.35 -0.89
CA LEU A 147 7.12 10.78 -1.19
C LEU A 147 7.18 11.68 0.05
N ILE A 148 7.36 11.12 1.25
CA ILE A 148 7.67 11.92 2.45
C ILE A 148 9.10 12.48 2.41
N LEU A 149 10.00 11.88 1.62
CA LEU A 149 11.36 12.37 1.46
C LEU A 149 11.38 13.73 0.73
N SER A 150 12.40 14.54 1.03
CA SER A 150 12.66 15.76 0.27
C SER A 150 12.90 15.42 -1.20
N THR A 151 12.54 16.35 -2.08
CA THR A 151 12.73 16.17 -3.53
C THR A 151 14.20 16.00 -3.88
N GLU A 152 15.10 16.71 -3.21
CA GLU A 152 16.55 16.55 -3.35
C GLU A 152 16.97 15.08 -3.13
N LYS A 153 16.60 14.49 -1.99
CA LYS A 153 16.94 13.10 -1.66
C LYS A 153 16.31 12.12 -2.66
N LEU A 154 15.08 12.36 -3.10
CA LEU A 154 14.45 11.54 -4.14
C LEU A 154 15.21 11.66 -5.47
N GLY A 155 15.59 12.87 -5.86
CA GLY A 155 16.35 13.16 -7.07
C GLY A 155 17.69 12.45 -7.10
N ASP A 156 18.40 12.39 -5.98
CA ASP A 156 19.67 11.66 -5.85
C ASP A 156 19.53 10.15 -6.05
N ILE A 157 18.49 9.56 -5.46
CA ILE A 157 18.20 8.12 -5.61
C ILE A 157 17.82 7.82 -7.06
N VAL A 158 16.90 8.61 -7.63
CA VAL A 158 16.41 8.45 -9.00
C VAL A 158 17.55 8.61 -10.01
N ARG A 159 18.42 9.62 -9.85
CA ARG A 159 19.57 9.85 -10.72
C ARG A 159 20.47 8.62 -10.77
N GLN A 160 20.88 8.10 -9.61
CA GLN A 160 21.74 6.92 -9.52
C GLN A 160 21.11 5.67 -10.13
N LEU A 161 19.79 5.48 -9.94
CA LEU A 161 19.05 4.38 -10.57
C LEU A 161 18.96 4.55 -12.10
N ARG A 162 18.90 5.79 -12.60
CA ARG A 162 18.88 6.07 -14.05
C ARG A 162 20.23 5.87 -14.73
N GLU A 163 21.33 5.93 -13.99
CA GLU A 163 22.68 5.52 -14.43
C GLU A 163 22.84 3.99 -14.55
N ILE A 164 21.80 3.21 -14.25
CA ILE A 164 21.79 1.75 -14.45
C ILE A 164 20.99 1.44 -15.72
N ASP A 165 21.69 0.96 -16.75
CA ASP A 165 21.13 0.77 -18.09
C ASP A 165 19.91 -0.15 -18.11
N HIS A 166 19.97 -1.28 -17.39
CA HIS A 166 18.90 -2.28 -17.33
C HIS A 166 17.68 -1.85 -16.49
N VAL A 167 17.77 -0.77 -15.70
CA VAL A 167 16.62 -0.27 -14.94
C VAL A 167 15.73 0.60 -15.83
N GLY A 168 14.62 0.00 -16.28
CA GLY A 168 13.60 0.67 -17.09
C GLY A 168 12.58 1.43 -16.25
N ILE A 169 12.10 0.83 -15.17
CA ILE A 169 10.98 1.36 -14.37
C ILE A 169 11.45 1.73 -12.97
N ILE A 170 11.11 2.94 -12.52
CA ILE A 170 11.22 3.34 -11.11
C ILE A 170 9.80 3.57 -10.60
N ARG A 171 9.47 2.99 -9.45
CA ARG A 171 8.14 3.11 -8.85
C ARG A 171 8.24 3.76 -7.48
N PHE A 172 7.30 4.63 -7.15
CA PHE A 172 7.13 5.22 -5.83
C PHE A 172 5.87 4.65 -5.19
N GLY A 173 6.03 3.91 -4.09
CA GLY A 173 4.91 3.46 -3.25
C GLY A 173 4.52 4.57 -2.28
N SER A 174 3.38 5.22 -2.51
CA SER A 174 3.00 6.40 -1.73
C SER A 174 1.50 6.54 -1.52
N LYS A 175 1.13 6.87 -0.27
CA LYS A 175 -0.19 7.35 0.12
C LYS A 175 -0.18 8.88 0.34
N MET A 176 0.95 9.57 0.19
CA MET A 176 1.05 11.03 0.36
C MET A 176 0.06 11.80 -0.50
N VAL A 177 -0.28 11.32 -1.69
CA VAL A 177 -1.27 12.00 -2.53
C VAL A 177 -2.65 12.07 -1.87
N ALA A 178 -3.01 11.04 -1.08
CA ALA A 178 -4.22 11.03 -0.26
C ALA A 178 -4.01 11.73 1.09
N PHE A 179 -2.87 11.48 1.76
CA PHE A 179 -2.63 11.97 3.13
C PHE A 179 -2.21 13.43 3.23
N ASN A 180 -1.51 13.96 2.23
CA ASN A 180 -1.01 15.32 2.22
C ASN A 180 -0.70 15.72 0.75
N PRO A 181 -1.72 16.08 -0.05
CA PRO A 181 -1.52 16.48 -1.44
C PRO A 181 -0.71 17.77 -1.58
N TYR A 182 -0.60 18.57 -0.52
CA TYR A 182 0.24 19.77 -0.49
C TYR A 182 1.73 19.46 -0.60
N ARG A 183 2.17 18.23 -0.28
CA ARG A 183 3.51 17.74 -0.62
C ARG A 183 3.79 17.84 -2.11
N ILE A 184 2.79 17.75 -2.96
CA ILE A 184 2.90 17.86 -4.41
C ILE A 184 2.57 19.29 -4.86
N ILE A 185 1.46 19.85 -4.37
CA ILE A 185 0.97 21.16 -4.84
C ILE A 185 1.95 22.30 -4.50
N ASN A 186 2.62 22.21 -3.36
CA ASN A 186 3.49 23.29 -2.88
C ASN A 186 4.98 23.05 -3.17
N ASP A 187 5.34 21.93 -3.82
CA ASP A 187 6.71 21.59 -4.15
C ASP A 187 6.88 21.51 -5.67
N PRO A 188 7.30 22.60 -6.34
CA PRO A 188 7.49 22.62 -7.79
C PRO A 188 8.70 21.78 -8.24
N ASP A 189 9.64 21.49 -7.35
CA ASP A 189 10.85 20.72 -7.71
C ASP A 189 10.48 19.24 -7.91
N LEU A 190 9.46 18.73 -7.21
CA LEU A 190 9.01 17.34 -7.34
C LEU A 190 8.56 17.00 -8.78
N PRO A 191 7.61 17.73 -9.39
CA PRO A 191 7.25 17.49 -10.80
C PRO A 191 8.41 17.80 -11.76
N GLU A 192 9.29 18.76 -11.47
CA GLU A 192 10.49 18.98 -12.30
C GLU A 192 11.41 17.75 -12.31
N MET A 193 11.69 17.17 -11.13
CA MET A 193 12.48 15.95 -10.99
C MET A 193 11.85 14.78 -11.75
N ILE A 194 10.52 14.62 -11.66
CA ILE A 194 9.78 13.58 -12.39
C ILE A 194 9.91 13.81 -13.90
N SER A 195 9.69 15.03 -14.39
CA SER A 195 9.79 15.38 -15.81
C SER A 195 11.18 15.08 -16.37
N LYS A 196 12.23 15.39 -15.59
CA LYS A 196 13.61 15.10 -15.96
C LYS A 196 13.92 13.61 -16.09
N TYR A 197 13.36 12.76 -15.23
CA TYR A 197 13.76 11.34 -15.12
C TYR A 197 12.69 10.32 -15.57
N SER A 198 11.50 10.77 -15.95
CA SER A 198 10.43 9.95 -16.54
C SER A 198 10.39 10.10 -18.06
N THR A 199 11.30 9.41 -18.74
CA THR A 199 11.45 9.52 -20.20
C THR A 199 10.46 8.58 -20.92
N PRO A 200 10.23 8.76 -22.24
CA PRO A 200 9.34 7.89 -23.00
C PRO A 200 9.69 6.40 -22.92
N GLN A 201 10.98 6.06 -22.88
CA GLN A 201 11.48 4.68 -22.81
C GLN A 201 11.71 4.17 -21.37
N LYS A 202 11.90 5.08 -20.40
CA LYS A 202 12.15 4.75 -19.00
C LYS A 202 11.24 5.56 -18.09
N ARG A 203 10.11 4.96 -17.68
CA ARG A 203 9.04 5.65 -16.94
C ARG A 203 9.22 5.62 -15.44
N ILE A 204 8.73 6.68 -14.80
CA ILE A 204 8.44 6.72 -13.37
C ILE A 204 6.96 6.39 -13.17
N TYR A 205 6.68 5.50 -12.21
CA TYR A 205 5.33 5.18 -11.78
C TYR A 205 5.08 5.63 -10.34
N ILE A 206 3.90 6.18 -10.07
CA ILE A 206 3.39 6.38 -8.71
C ILE A 206 2.35 5.30 -8.43
N MET A 207 2.65 4.44 -7.45
CA MET A 207 1.71 3.48 -6.91
C MET A 207 0.93 4.17 -5.78
N ALA A 208 -0.13 4.88 -6.18
CA ALA A 208 -1.02 5.59 -5.27
C ALA A 208 -1.79 4.61 -4.38
N HIS A 209 -2.29 5.11 -3.25
CA HIS A 209 -2.97 4.29 -2.24
C HIS A 209 -4.21 4.99 -1.69
N PHE A 210 -5.25 5.09 -2.51
CA PHE A 210 -6.60 5.51 -2.12
C PHE A 210 -7.43 4.27 -1.75
N ASN A 211 -8.06 4.31 -0.59
CA ASN A 211 -8.90 3.26 -0.01
C ASN A 211 -10.38 3.59 -0.05
N HIS A 212 -10.76 4.88 -0.01
CA HIS A 212 -12.15 5.31 0.00
C HIS A 212 -12.36 6.49 -0.98
N PRO A 213 -13.52 6.61 -1.67
CA PRO A 213 -13.80 7.72 -2.58
C PRO A 213 -13.62 9.11 -1.98
N ARG A 214 -13.87 9.28 -0.68
CA ARG A 214 -13.72 10.56 0.04
C ARG A 214 -12.27 11.06 0.14
N GLU A 215 -11.29 10.20 -0.08
CA GLU A 215 -9.89 10.60 -0.14
C GLU A 215 -9.54 11.31 -1.46
N LEU A 216 -10.37 11.16 -2.50
CA LEU A 216 -10.22 11.85 -3.79
C LEU A 216 -10.77 13.28 -3.71
N THR A 217 -10.20 14.07 -2.81
CA THR A 217 -10.50 15.51 -2.67
C THR A 217 -10.01 16.30 -3.87
N ASP A 218 -10.49 17.53 -4.05
CA ASP A 218 -10.00 18.44 -5.10
C ASP A 218 -8.48 18.63 -5.02
N GLN A 219 -7.92 18.68 -3.81
CA GLN A 219 -6.47 18.81 -3.61
C GLN A 219 -5.73 17.53 -4.01
N ALA A 220 -6.25 16.36 -3.65
CA ALA A 220 -5.68 15.09 -4.08
C ALA A 220 -5.71 14.95 -5.62
N VAL A 221 -6.84 15.28 -6.25
CA VAL A 221 -6.99 15.27 -7.71
C VAL A 221 -6.04 16.27 -8.38
N LYS A 222 -5.89 17.48 -7.82
CA LYS A 222 -4.90 18.46 -8.29
C LYS A 222 -3.48 17.92 -8.22
N GLY A 223 -3.08 17.32 -7.10
CA GLY A 223 -1.76 16.69 -6.95
C GLY A 223 -1.53 15.55 -7.96
N LEU A 224 -2.54 14.72 -8.21
CA LEU A 224 -2.49 13.67 -9.23
C LEU A 224 -2.24 14.24 -10.64
N ASN A 225 -2.95 15.31 -11.01
CA ASN A 225 -2.76 15.95 -12.32
C ASN A 225 -1.36 16.55 -12.47
N ILE A 226 -0.84 17.25 -11.45
CA ILE A 226 0.54 17.78 -11.46
C ILE A 226 1.57 16.68 -11.75
N LEU A 227 1.45 15.52 -11.07
CA LEU A 227 2.36 14.40 -11.28
C LEU A 227 2.22 13.77 -12.67
N ARG A 228 1.00 13.67 -13.19
CA ARG A 228 0.73 13.15 -14.54
C ARG A 228 1.27 14.07 -15.64
N ASP A 229 1.06 15.37 -15.50
CA ASP A 229 1.55 16.38 -16.45
C ASP A 229 3.07 16.42 -16.48
N ALA A 230 3.72 16.14 -15.34
CA ALA A 230 5.16 15.91 -15.25
C ALA A 230 5.64 14.60 -15.90
N GLY A 231 4.74 13.76 -16.41
CA GLY A 231 5.09 12.53 -17.13
C GLY A 231 5.19 11.27 -16.25
N ALA A 232 4.72 11.30 -15.00
CA ALA A 232 4.54 10.08 -14.22
C ALA A 232 3.33 9.28 -14.70
N VAL A 233 3.46 7.95 -14.71
CA VAL A 233 2.31 7.05 -14.83
C VAL A 233 1.80 6.74 -13.43
N ILE A 234 0.50 6.77 -13.21
CA ILE A 234 -0.06 6.60 -11.86
C ILE A 234 -1.09 5.48 -11.89
N CYS A 235 -0.99 4.56 -10.94
CA CYS A 235 -1.96 3.49 -10.72
C CYS A 235 -2.33 3.45 -9.24
N ASN A 236 -3.54 3.00 -8.90
CA ASN A 236 -3.96 2.86 -7.52
C ASN A 236 -3.91 1.41 -7.05
N GLN A 237 -3.38 1.19 -5.85
CA GLN A 237 -3.49 -0.07 -5.14
C GLN A 237 -4.18 0.17 -3.78
N THR A 238 -5.02 -0.77 -3.36
CA THR A 238 -5.75 -0.65 -2.09
C THR A 238 -5.90 -2.02 -1.46
N PRO A 239 -5.71 -2.20 -0.15
CA PRO A 239 -6.25 -3.39 0.51
C PRO A 239 -7.78 -3.34 0.59
N MET A 240 -8.37 -4.52 0.71
CA MET A 240 -9.74 -4.72 1.20
C MET A 240 -9.73 -4.52 2.71
N ILE A 241 -10.54 -3.58 3.20
CA ILE A 241 -10.52 -3.14 4.59
C ILE A 241 -11.95 -3.08 5.12
N ARG A 242 -12.19 -3.80 6.22
CA ARG A 242 -13.46 -3.84 6.93
C ARG A 242 -13.87 -2.45 7.44
N GLY A 243 -15.09 -2.03 7.13
CA GLY A 243 -15.65 -0.74 7.50
C GLY A 243 -15.04 0.45 6.73
N VAL A 244 -14.33 0.18 5.62
CA VAL A 244 -13.78 1.24 4.75
C VAL A 244 -14.23 1.02 3.32
N ASN A 245 -13.89 -0.11 2.71
CA ASN A 245 -14.18 -0.36 1.29
C ASN A 245 -14.67 -1.79 1.01
N ASP A 246 -15.13 -2.48 2.05
CA ASP A 246 -15.68 -3.82 2.05
C ASP A 246 -17.16 -3.89 1.63
N SER A 247 -17.60 -2.97 0.78
CA SER A 247 -18.91 -3.00 0.13
C SER A 247 -18.78 -2.81 -1.38
N VAL A 248 -19.71 -3.41 -2.11
CA VAL A 248 -19.72 -3.36 -3.58
C VAL A 248 -19.90 -1.91 -4.06
N GLU A 249 -20.74 -1.16 -3.37
CA GLU A 249 -21.08 0.22 -3.68
C GLU A 249 -19.85 1.13 -3.55
N VAL A 250 -19.14 1.04 -2.42
CA VAL A 250 -17.97 1.89 -2.14
C VAL A 250 -16.81 1.55 -3.07
N MET A 251 -16.52 0.26 -3.26
CA MET A 251 -15.42 -0.15 -4.13
C MET A 251 -15.70 0.17 -5.60
N THR A 252 -16.95 0.01 -6.05
CA THR A 252 -17.38 0.45 -7.40
C THR A 252 -17.20 1.95 -7.58
N ASP A 253 -17.65 2.77 -6.61
CA ASP A 253 -17.50 4.24 -6.69
C ASP A 253 -16.03 4.66 -6.70
N LEU A 254 -15.19 4.03 -5.88
CA LEU A 254 -13.74 4.29 -5.86
C LEU A 254 -13.13 4.01 -7.23
N PHE A 255 -13.42 2.86 -7.82
CA PHE A 255 -12.88 2.45 -9.12
C PHE A 255 -13.37 3.33 -10.26
N LYS A 256 -14.65 3.75 -10.23
CA LYS A 256 -15.21 4.71 -11.19
C LYS A 256 -14.47 6.04 -11.12
N LYS A 257 -14.41 6.65 -9.92
CA LYS A 257 -13.80 7.97 -9.74
C LYS A 257 -12.32 7.96 -10.11
N LEU A 258 -11.56 6.96 -9.67
CA LEU A 258 -10.16 6.77 -10.06
C LEU A 258 -10.01 6.73 -11.59
N SER A 259 -10.86 5.97 -12.27
CA SER A 259 -10.81 5.84 -13.73
C SER A 259 -11.18 7.14 -14.45
N PHE A 260 -12.17 7.89 -13.95
CA PHE A 260 -12.58 9.18 -14.52
C PHE A 260 -11.44 10.20 -14.50
N ILE A 261 -10.58 10.16 -13.48
CA ILE A 261 -9.40 11.04 -13.37
C ILE A 261 -8.12 10.42 -13.97
N GLY A 262 -8.24 9.33 -14.74
CA GLY A 262 -7.13 8.71 -15.46
C GLY A 262 -6.19 7.87 -14.59
N ILE A 263 -6.62 7.44 -13.40
CA ILE A 263 -5.85 6.60 -12.49
C ILE A 263 -6.41 5.17 -12.52
N PRO A 264 -5.84 4.23 -13.29
CA PRO A 264 -6.33 2.85 -13.31
C PRO A 264 -6.14 2.16 -11.95
N PRO A 265 -7.18 1.49 -11.42
CA PRO A 265 -7.05 0.48 -10.37
C PRO A 265 -6.08 -0.64 -10.78
N TYR A 266 -5.20 -1.06 -9.87
CA TYR A 266 -4.16 -2.06 -10.13
C TYR A 266 -4.30 -3.31 -9.28
N TYR A 267 -4.23 -3.17 -7.95
CA TYR A 267 -4.41 -4.30 -7.04
C TYR A 267 -5.41 -3.95 -5.95
N VAL A 268 -6.29 -4.92 -5.66
CA VAL A 268 -6.96 -5.03 -4.38
C VAL A 268 -6.24 -6.09 -3.56
N PHE A 269 -5.62 -5.71 -2.46
CA PHE A 269 -4.90 -6.64 -1.61
C PHE A 269 -5.81 -7.28 -0.57
N GLN A 270 -5.77 -8.61 -0.44
CA GLN A 270 -6.24 -9.27 0.78
C GLN A 270 -5.42 -8.74 1.95
N CYS A 271 -6.11 -8.40 3.05
CA CYS A 271 -5.46 -7.88 4.24
C CYS A 271 -4.49 -8.94 4.80
N ARG A 272 -3.24 -8.57 5.02
CA ARG A 272 -2.22 -9.48 5.57
C ARG A 272 -2.52 -9.77 7.04
N PRO A 273 -2.25 -10.99 7.53
CA PRO A 273 -2.35 -11.34 8.95
C PRO A 273 -1.20 -10.71 9.74
N THR A 274 -1.22 -9.37 9.84
CA THR A 274 -0.27 -8.59 10.63
C THR A 274 -0.85 -8.33 12.01
N LYS A 275 -0.01 -8.35 13.05
CA LYS A 275 -0.45 -8.01 14.41
C LYS A 275 -1.21 -6.68 14.46
N GLY A 276 -2.38 -6.70 15.08
CA GLY A 276 -3.33 -5.60 15.15
C GLY A 276 -4.13 -5.32 13.87
N ASN A 277 -4.08 -6.19 12.85
CA ASN A 277 -4.87 -6.01 11.63
C ASN A 277 -6.20 -6.79 11.60
N HIS A 278 -6.46 -7.70 12.54
CA HIS A 278 -7.62 -8.60 12.47
C HIS A 278 -8.94 -7.86 12.34
N THR A 279 -9.13 -6.83 13.16
CA THR A 279 -10.29 -5.94 13.15
C THR A 279 -10.55 -5.26 11.77
N TYR A 280 -9.51 -5.11 10.94
CA TYR A 280 -9.61 -4.53 9.59
C TYR A 280 -9.73 -5.58 8.48
N ALA A 281 -9.51 -6.87 8.80
CA ALA A 281 -9.48 -7.93 7.81
C ALA A 281 -10.90 -8.36 7.41
N VAL A 282 -11.07 -8.75 6.16
CA VAL A 282 -12.28 -9.38 5.62
C VAL A 282 -11.90 -10.79 5.20
N PRO A 283 -12.72 -11.83 5.46
CA PRO A 283 -12.45 -13.17 4.94
C PRO A 283 -12.19 -13.11 3.43
N ALA A 284 -11.19 -13.86 2.98
CA ALA A 284 -10.65 -13.79 1.63
C ALA A 284 -11.72 -14.06 0.56
N GLU A 285 -12.57 -15.06 0.81
CA GLU A 285 -13.69 -15.41 -0.07
C GLU A 285 -14.67 -14.24 -0.21
N ARG A 286 -15.05 -13.63 0.92
CA ARG A 286 -15.94 -12.48 0.95
C ARG A 286 -15.33 -11.26 0.26
N GLY A 287 -14.04 -11.01 0.49
CA GLY A 287 -13.30 -9.95 -0.18
C GLY A 287 -13.27 -10.14 -1.70
N TYR A 288 -13.05 -11.37 -2.17
CA TYR A 288 -13.08 -11.69 -3.59
C TYR A 288 -14.48 -11.50 -4.20
N GLU A 289 -15.55 -11.93 -3.53
CA GLU A 289 -16.93 -11.70 -3.98
C GLU A 289 -17.26 -10.21 -4.12
N ILE A 290 -16.90 -9.40 -3.12
CA ILE A 290 -17.08 -7.93 -3.16
C ILE A 290 -16.34 -7.36 -4.37
N PHE A 291 -15.06 -7.71 -4.52
CA PHE A 291 -14.24 -7.26 -5.63
C PHE A 291 -14.86 -7.64 -6.99
N LYS A 292 -15.28 -8.90 -7.16
CA LYS A 292 -15.87 -9.41 -8.39
C LYS A 292 -17.15 -8.67 -8.77
N LYS A 293 -18.06 -8.47 -7.80
CA LYS A 293 -19.28 -7.70 -8.03
C LYS A 293 -18.98 -6.23 -8.31
N SER A 294 -17.96 -5.66 -7.67
CA SER A 294 -17.59 -4.26 -7.86
C SER A 294 -17.07 -3.98 -9.27
N ILE A 295 -16.29 -4.92 -9.82
CA ILE A 295 -15.73 -4.73 -11.17
C ILE A 295 -16.80 -4.82 -12.27
N ASP A 296 -17.97 -5.40 -12.04
CA ASP A 296 -19.04 -5.46 -13.05
C ASP A 296 -19.61 -4.07 -13.37
N GLY A 297 -19.64 -3.18 -12.38
CA GLY A 297 -20.19 -1.83 -12.50
C GLY A 297 -19.24 -0.78 -13.08
N VAL A 298 -18.04 -1.15 -13.55
CA VAL A 298 -17.01 -0.20 -13.98
C VAL A 298 -16.52 -0.43 -15.42
N SER A 299 -15.80 0.55 -15.96
CA SER A 299 -15.26 0.48 -17.32
C SER A 299 -14.23 -0.65 -17.48
N GLY A 300 -14.00 -1.10 -18.71
CA GLY A 300 -12.94 -2.09 -19.01
C GLY A 300 -11.53 -1.65 -18.60
N LEU A 301 -11.30 -0.33 -18.45
CA LEU A 301 -10.05 0.21 -17.91
C LEU A 301 -9.88 -0.15 -16.43
N ALA A 302 -10.97 -0.05 -15.66
CA ALA A 302 -10.99 -0.38 -14.23
C ALA A 302 -10.99 -1.90 -13.96
N LYS A 303 -11.55 -2.71 -14.87
CA LYS A 303 -11.56 -4.18 -14.80
C LYS A 303 -10.16 -4.83 -14.85
N ARG A 304 -9.08 -4.05 -15.06
CA ARG A 304 -7.69 -4.52 -15.04
C ARG A 304 -7.17 -4.84 -13.63
N ALA A 305 -7.85 -4.35 -12.59
CA ALA A 305 -7.48 -4.66 -11.23
C ALA A 305 -7.52 -6.16 -10.97
N ARG A 306 -6.68 -6.63 -10.04
CA ARG A 306 -6.69 -8.02 -9.56
C ARG A 306 -6.87 -8.04 -8.05
N PHE A 307 -7.64 -8.99 -7.56
CA PHE A 307 -7.69 -9.31 -6.12
C PHE A 307 -6.56 -10.28 -5.78
N VAL A 308 -5.63 -9.84 -4.94
CA VAL A 308 -4.36 -10.55 -4.74
C VAL A 308 -3.97 -10.64 -3.28
N MET A 309 -3.33 -11.73 -2.94
CA MET A 309 -2.58 -11.94 -1.72
C MET A 309 -1.10 -11.67 -1.98
N SER A 310 -0.42 -10.97 -1.08
CA SER A 310 1.04 -10.86 -1.10
C SER A 310 1.64 -11.81 -0.06
N HIS A 311 1.58 -13.10 -0.36
CA HIS A 311 2.07 -14.19 0.49
C HIS A 311 3.60 -14.21 0.59
N ALA A 312 4.15 -14.90 1.60
CA ALA A 312 5.60 -15.07 1.78
C ALA A 312 6.27 -15.71 0.55
N THR A 313 5.62 -16.64 -0.14
CA THR A 313 6.13 -17.34 -1.33
C THR A 313 5.90 -16.59 -2.65
N GLY A 314 5.07 -15.55 -2.66
CA GLY A 314 4.73 -14.87 -3.92
C GLY A 314 3.46 -14.03 -3.84
N LYS A 315 3.08 -13.46 -4.99
CA LYS A 315 1.80 -12.78 -5.18
C LYS A 315 0.83 -13.77 -5.80
N ILE A 316 -0.21 -14.11 -5.04
CA ILE A 316 -1.23 -15.07 -5.43
C ILE A 316 -2.49 -14.28 -5.80
N GLU A 317 -3.03 -14.54 -6.99
CA GLU A 317 -4.27 -13.97 -7.48
C GLU A 317 -5.43 -14.92 -7.19
N TYR A 318 -6.53 -14.38 -6.71
CA TYR A 318 -7.80 -15.11 -6.65
C TYR A 318 -8.45 -14.99 -8.02
N VAL A 319 -8.63 -16.13 -8.70
CA VAL A 319 -9.03 -16.14 -10.12
C VAL A 319 -10.48 -16.57 -10.33
N GLY A 320 -11.06 -17.31 -9.37
CA GLY A 320 -12.43 -17.78 -9.47
C GLY A 320 -12.96 -18.32 -8.16
N LEU A 321 -14.29 -18.49 -8.13
CA LEU A 321 -15.03 -19.02 -7.01
C LEU A 321 -16.30 -19.70 -7.52
N ASP A 322 -16.58 -20.92 -7.06
CA ASP A 322 -17.85 -21.62 -7.28
C ASP A 322 -18.43 -22.16 -5.95
N GLU A 323 -19.45 -23.00 -6.03
CA GLU A 323 -20.16 -23.54 -4.87
C GLU A 323 -19.26 -24.36 -3.92
N ASN A 324 -18.23 -25.03 -4.46
CA ASN A 324 -17.41 -25.99 -3.73
C ASN A 324 -15.93 -25.59 -3.63
N LYS A 325 -15.44 -24.76 -4.55
CA LYS A 325 -14.01 -24.46 -4.68
C LYS A 325 -13.71 -22.97 -4.76
N ILE A 326 -12.54 -22.62 -4.26
CA ILE A 326 -11.84 -21.37 -4.55
C ILE A 326 -10.62 -21.64 -5.42
N TYR A 327 -10.42 -20.79 -6.42
CA TYR A 327 -9.35 -20.92 -7.40
C TYR A 327 -8.35 -19.79 -7.24
N MET A 328 -7.07 -20.15 -7.15
CA MET A 328 -5.97 -19.22 -6.99
C MET A 328 -4.86 -19.51 -7.99
N LYS A 329 -4.04 -18.51 -8.29
CA LYS A 329 -2.89 -18.66 -9.18
C LYS A 329 -1.71 -17.83 -8.71
N TYR A 330 -0.50 -18.36 -8.76
CA TYR A 330 0.70 -17.54 -8.58
C TYR A 330 0.87 -16.57 -9.76
N HIS A 331 0.46 -15.32 -9.55
CA HIS A 331 0.69 -14.22 -10.48
C HIS A 331 2.17 -13.81 -10.52
N ARG A 332 2.86 -13.92 -9.37
CA ARG A 332 4.33 -13.85 -9.26
C ARG A 332 4.78 -14.78 -8.14
N ALA A 333 5.89 -15.47 -8.30
CA ALA A 333 6.44 -16.36 -7.27
C ALA A 333 7.90 -16.01 -6.97
N ALA A 334 8.33 -16.24 -5.73
CA ALA A 334 9.74 -16.16 -5.34
C ALA A 334 10.55 -17.30 -5.95
N ASP A 335 9.96 -18.51 -5.99
CA ASP A 335 10.48 -19.62 -6.78
C ASP A 335 9.90 -19.54 -8.21
N PRO A 336 10.72 -19.30 -9.26
CA PRO A 336 10.24 -19.22 -10.63
C PRO A 336 9.50 -20.48 -11.11
N ARG A 337 9.76 -21.65 -10.51
CA ARG A 337 9.07 -22.90 -10.87
C ARG A 337 7.60 -22.90 -10.49
N ARG A 338 7.20 -22.07 -9.54
CA ARG A 338 5.80 -21.90 -9.12
C ARG A 338 5.10 -20.79 -9.90
N TYR A 339 5.77 -20.14 -10.84
CA TYR A 339 5.14 -19.13 -11.67
C TYR A 339 3.96 -19.76 -12.42
N ASP A 340 2.82 -19.08 -12.43
CA ASP A 340 1.56 -19.56 -13.00
C ASP A 340 0.96 -20.84 -12.40
N LEU A 341 1.51 -21.37 -11.29
CA LEU A 341 0.93 -22.51 -10.59
C LEU A 341 -0.52 -22.18 -10.19
N PHE A 342 -1.45 -22.95 -10.74
CA PHE A 342 -2.89 -22.87 -10.49
C PHE A 342 -3.26 -23.82 -9.35
N MET A 343 -4.08 -23.36 -8.42
CA MET A 343 -4.46 -24.06 -7.20
C MET A 343 -5.98 -24.00 -7.06
N ALA A 344 -6.56 -25.12 -6.61
CA ALA A 344 -7.99 -25.22 -6.30
C ALA A 344 -8.15 -25.82 -4.91
N PHE A 345 -8.81 -25.10 -4.01
CA PHE A 345 -9.03 -25.52 -2.63
C PHE A 345 -10.52 -25.64 -2.34
N ASP A 346 -10.88 -26.48 -1.36
CA ASP A 346 -12.23 -26.46 -0.80
C ASP A 346 -12.56 -25.08 -0.21
N ARG A 347 -13.83 -24.70 -0.31
CA ARG A 347 -14.33 -23.45 0.24
C ARG A 347 -14.09 -23.40 1.75
N ASN A 348 -13.64 -22.25 2.22
CA ASN A 348 -13.55 -21.94 3.64
C ASN A 348 -14.01 -20.48 3.85
N PRO A 349 -15.29 -20.25 4.24
CA PRO A 349 -15.83 -18.90 4.37
C PRO A 349 -15.16 -18.08 5.48
N ASP A 350 -14.48 -18.74 6.41
CA ASP A 350 -13.76 -18.13 7.53
C ASP A 350 -12.26 -17.93 7.25
N ALA A 351 -11.78 -18.32 6.06
CA ALA A 351 -10.38 -18.15 5.68
C ALA A 351 -10.01 -16.68 5.45
N TYR A 352 -8.91 -16.24 6.04
CA TYR A 352 -8.34 -14.91 5.87
C TYR A 352 -7.06 -14.94 5.03
N TRP A 353 -6.36 -16.07 4.98
CA TRP A 353 -5.05 -16.24 4.37
C TRP A 353 -4.90 -17.60 3.68
N LEU A 354 -3.73 -17.90 3.11
CA LEU A 354 -3.54 -19.10 2.28
C LEU A 354 -3.57 -20.37 3.13
N GLU A 355 -2.93 -20.30 4.28
CA GLU A 355 -2.78 -21.38 5.27
C GLU A 355 -4.12 -21.83 5.86
N ASP A 356 -5.19 -21.06 5.69
CA ASP A 356 -6.55 -21.45 6.07
C ASP A 356 -7.22 -22.41 5.06
N TYR A 357 -6.63 -22.57 3.87
CA TYR A 357 -7.12 -23.48 2.83
C TYR A 357 -6.26 -24.73 2.66
N VAL A 358 -5.00 -24.67 3.07
CA VAL A 358 -4.02 -25.70 2.78
C VAL A 358 -2.96 -25.73 3.87
N ASP A 359 -2.54 -26.93 4.23
CA ASP A 359 -1.42 -27.12 5.14
C ASP A 359 -0.14 -26.57 4.47
N PRO A 360 0.59 -25.63 5.11
CA PRO A 360 1.82 -25.06 4.59
C PRO A 360 2.83 -26.12 4.11
N ASP A 361 2.87 -27.29 4.75
CA ASP A 361 3.81 -28.37 4.45
C ASP A 361 3.44 -29.15 3.18
N THR A 362 2.23 -28.93 2.64
CA THR A 362 1.74 -29.58 1.41
C THR A 362 1.91 -28.73 0.15
N LEU A 363 2.32 -27.47 0.28
CA LEU A 363 2.57 -26.53 -0.83
C LEU A 363 3.95 -26.70 -1.49
N VAL A 364 4.63 -27.84 -1.33
CA VAL A 364 6.01 -28.10 -1.83
C VAL A 364 6.10 -28.04 -3.34
#